data_AF-A0A2S4YBY7-F1
#
_entry.id   AF-A0A2S4YBY7-F1
#
_cell.length_a   1.000
_cell.length_b   1.000
_cell.length_c   1.000
_cell.angle_alpha   90.00
_cell.angle_beta   90.00
_cell.angle_gamma   90.00
#
_symmetry.space_group_name_H-M   'P 1'
#
loop_
_entity.id
_entity.type
_entity.pdbx_description
1 polymer ?
#
loop_
_entity_poly.entity_id
_entity_poly.type
_entity_poly.pdbx_seq_one_letter_code
_entity_poly.pdbx_strand_id
1 'polypeptide(L)' 'MDARTTFRAALEIVLWWAGLTVLWIVLISSVDTLEWAVGASAALVGAVAARAARRAVGAR' A
#
# COMPACT_ATOMS: atom_id res chain seq x y z
N MET A 1 -17.72 14.60 0.40
CA MET A 1 -17.00 13.46 1.00
C MET A 1 -16.69 13.84 2.44
N ASP A 2 -17.16 13.07 3.42
CA ASP A 2 -16.93 13.39 4.83
C ASP A 2 -15.46 13.15 5.21
N ALA A 3 -14.92 13.98 6.11
CA ALA A 3 -13.54 13.81 6.60
C ALA A 3 -13.30 12.39 7.14
N ARG A 4 -14.32 11.76 7.75
CA ARG A 4 -14.27 10.39 8.26
C ARG A 4 -14.11 9.33 7.15
N THR A 5 -14.78 9.49 6.01
CA THR A 5 -14.67 8.56 4.89
C THR A 5 -13.32 8.71 4.18
N THR A 6 -12.84 9.94 4.02
CA THR A 6 -11.48 10.21 3.50
C THR A 6 -10.41 9.62 4.43
N PHE A 7 -10.53 9.83 5.74
CA PHE A 7 -9.57 9.31 6.72
C PHE A 7 -9.51 7.77 6.71
N ARG A 8 -10.66 7.10 6.68
CA ARG A 8 -10.73 5.64 6.55
C ARG A 8 -10.09 5.15 5.26
N ALA A 9 -10.27 5.86 4.15
CA ALA A 9 -9.66 5.49 2.89
C ALA A 9 -8.13 5.66 2.91
N ALA A 10 -7.62 6.75 3.49
CA ALA A 10 -6.19 6.97 3.67
C ALA A 10 -5.56 5.90 4.56
N LEU A 11 -6.19 5.59 5.70
CA LEU A 11 -5.69 4.57 6.62
C LEU A 11 -5.57 3.19 5.95
N GLU A 12 -6.54 2.83 5.12
CA GLU A 12 -6.49 1.55 4.41
C GLU A 12 -5.36 1.49 3.38
N ILE A 13 -5.08 2.60 2.67
CA ILE A 13 -3.93 2.68 1.75
C ILE A 13 -2.63 2.57 2.55
N VAL A 14 -2.51 3.28 3.68
CA VAL A 14 -1.33 3.24 4.55
C VAL A 14 -1.10 1.83 5.10
N LEU A 15 -2.16 1.11 5.49
CA LEU A 15 -2.05 -0.27 5.98
C LEU A 15 -1.57 -1.23 4.88
N TRP A 16 -2.13 -1.14 3.67
CA TRP A 16 -1.67 -1.96 2.54
C TRP A 16 -0.23 -1.63 2.16
N TRP A 17 0.13 -0.35 2.14
CA TRP A 17 1.47 0.11 1.83
C TRP A 17 2.50 -0.39 2.85
N ALA A 18 2.20 -0.25 4.15
CA ALA A 18 3.06 -0.71 5.22
C ALA A 18 3.25 -2.23 5.18
N GLY A 19 2.16 -3.00 4.99
CA GLY A 19 2.24 -4.46 4.88
C GLY A 19 3.09 -4.93 3.69
N LEU A 20 2.89 -4.33 2.51
CA LEU A 20 3.66 -4.65 1.31
C LEU A 20 5.13 -4.23 1.45
N THR A 21 5.40 -3.08 2.06
CA THR A 21 6.77 -2.61 2.31
C THR A 21 7.50 -3.54 3.28
N VAL A 22 6.86 -3.95 4.38
CA VAL A 22 7.44 -4.90 5.34
C VAL A 22 7.70 -6.25 4.68
N LEU A 23 6.72 -6.78 3.94
CA LEU A 23 6.88 -8.05 3.22
C LEU A 23 8.06 -7.97 2.24
N TRP A 24 8.14 -6.89 1.48
CA TRP A 24 9.22 -6.66 0.53
C TRP A 24 10.60 -6.56 1.21
N ILE A 25 10.71 -5.82 2.32
CA ILE A 25 11.95 -5.74 3.13
C ILE A 25 12.37 -7.12 3.62
N VAL A 26 11.43 -7.93 4.13
CA VAL A 26 11.71 -9.30 4.59
C VAL A 26 12.24 -10.16 3.45
N LEU A 27 11.68 -10.05 2.24
CA LEU A 27 12.08 -10.84 1.09
C LEU A 27 13.47 -10.47 0.54
N ILE A 28 13.81 -9.19 0.55
CA ILE A 28 15.05 -8.69 -0.09
C ILE A 28 16.21 -8.55 0.91
N SER A 29 15.93 -8.31 2.20
CA SER A 29 16.86 -8.33 3.34
C SER A 29 18.07 -7.37 3.30
N SER A 30 18.59 -7.00 2.13
CA SER A 30 19.59 -5.95 1.92
C SER A 30 19.08 -5.01 0.86
N VAL A 31 18.95 -3.74 1.24
CA VAL A 31 18.36 -2.73 0.37
C VAL A 31 19.16 -1.45 0.46
N ASP A 32 19.74 -1.06 -0.66
CA ASP A 32 20.43 0.22 -0.78
C ASP A 32 19.43 1.39 -0.75
N THR A 33 19.92 2.61 -0.53
CA THR A 33 19.04 3.79 -0.37
C THR A 33 18.15 4.04 -1.59
N LEU A 34 18.63 3.71 -2.79
CA LEU A 34 17.88 3.84 -4.04
C LEU A 34 16.80 2.76 -4.19
N GLU A 35 17.09 1.55 -3.75
CA GLU A 35 16.13 0.44 -3.75
C GLU A 35 14.98 0.71 -2.77
N TRP A 36 15.26 1.38 -1.66
CA TRP A 36 14.21 1.85 -0.74
C TRP A 36 13.18 2.75 -1.42
N ALA A 37 13.62 3.72 -2.22
CA ALA A 37 12.71 4.61 -2.94
C ALA A 37 11.86 3.85 -3.97
N VAL A 38 12.47 2.88 -4.68
CA VAL A 38 11.77 2.06 -5.67
C VAL A 38 10.77 1.12 -4.98
N GLY A 39 11.18 0.42 -3.93
CA GLY A 39 10.35 -0.50 -3.16
C GLY A 39 9.17 0.20 -2.50
N ALA A 40 9.40 1.35 -1.87
CA ALA A 40 8.34 2.16 -1.27
C ALA A 40 7.34 2.67 -2.33
N SER A 41 7.83 3.09 -3.50
CA SER A 41 6.98 3.55 -4.61
C SER A 41 6.17 2.40 -5.20
N ALA A 42 6.79 1.24 -5.44
CA ALA A 42 6.12 0.05 -5.95
C ALA A 42 5.08 -0.48 -4.96
N ALA A 43 5.39 -0.50 -3.66
CA ALA A 43 4.46 -0.86 -2.60
C ALA A 43 3.26 0.10 -2.56
N LEU A 44 3.45 1.38 -2.88
CA LEU A 44 2.36 2.37 -2.91
C LEU A 44 1.39 2.08 -4.05
N VAL A 45 1.92 1.77 -5.24
CA VAL A 45 1.11 1.32 -6.38
C VAL A 45 0.35 0.03 -6.04
N GLY A 46 1.04 -0.95 -5.43
CA GLY A 46 0.42 -2.20 -4.97
C GLY A 46 -0.70 -1.97 -3.95
N ALA A 47 -0.53 -1.01 -3.03
CA ALA A 47 -1.54 -0.66 -2.04
C ALA A 47 -2.81 -0.08 -2.67
N VAL A 48 -2.65 0.81 -3.66
CA VAL A 48 -3.78 1.36 -4.42
C VAL A 48 -4.47 0.25 -5.22
N ALA A 49 -3.71 -0.65 -5.86
CA ALA A 49 -4.28 -1.78 -6.60
C ALA A 49 -5.06 -2.74 -5.69
N ALA A 50 -4.52 -3.09 -4.51
CA ALA A 50 -5.21 -3.93 -3.53
C ALA A 50 -6.51 -3.28 -3.03
N ARG A 51 -6.48 -1.98 -2.76
CA ARG A 51 -7.67 -1.19 -2.40
C ARG A 51 -8.72 -1.22 -3.52
N ALA A 52 -8.30 -1.03 -4.78
CA ALA A 52 -9.18 -1.06 -5.94
C ALA A 52 -9.81 -2.45 -6.15
N ALA A 53 -9.02 -3.51 -6.04
CA ALA A 53 -9.50 -4.89 -6.14
C ALA A 53 -10.54 -5.22 -5.05
N ARG A 54 -10.28 -4.85 -3.79
CA ARG A 54 -11.25 -5.02 -2.69
C ARG A 54 -12.55 -4.26 -2.93
N ARG A 55 -12.46 -3.03 -3.45
CA ARG A 55 -13.64 -2.23 -3.80
C ARG A 55 -14.43 -2.85 -4.94
N ALA A 56 -13.77 -3.38 -5.98
CA ALA A 56 -14.43 -4.06 -7.08
C ALA A 56 -15.19 -5.31 -6.61
N VAL A 57 -14.62 -6.07 -5.68
CA VAL A 57 -15.28 -7.25 -5.09
C VAL A 57 -16.46 -6.86 -4.20
N GLY A 58 -16.31 -5.83 -3.37
CA GLY A 58 -17.38 -5.38 -2.46
C GLY A 58 -18.49 -4.53 -3.11
N ALA A 59 -18.34 -4.15 -4.37
CA ALA A 59 -19.35 -3.42 -5.15
C ALA A 59 -20.31 -4.36 -5.92
N ARG A 60 -20.13 -5.68 -5.77
CA ARG A 60 -20.99 -6.73 -6.33
C ARG A 60 -22.03 -7.18 -5.32
#